data_AF-A0A930QKE3-F1
#
_entry.id   AF-A0A930QKE3-F1
#
_cell.length_a   1.000
_cell.length_b   1.000
_cell.length_c   1.000
_cell.angle_alpha   90.00
_cell.angle_beta   90.00
_cell.angle_gamma   90.00
#
_symmetry.space_group_name_H-M   'P 1'
#
loop_
_entity.id
_entity.type
_entity.pdbx_description
1 polymer ?
#
loop_
_entity_poly.entity_id
_entity_poly.type
_entity_poly.pdbx_seq_one_letter_code
_entity_poly.pdbx_strand_id
1 'polypeptide(L)' 'MLDIYYQKAFKKDFAKAIKRGCNPALFQEIVDLLVREERLPQKYHDHALRGTYRGYRECHIQPDWLLIYK' A
#
# COMPACT_ATOMS: atom_id res chain seq x y z
N MET A 1 -8.99 4.98 14.14
CA MET A 1 -8.04 3.88 13.90
C MET A 1 -8.76 2.83 13.08
N LEU A 2 -8.29 2.60 11.86
CA LEU A 2 -8.97 1.76 10.88
C LEU A 2 -8.67 0.27 11.10
N ASP A 3 -9.64 -0.58 10.78
CA ASP A 3 -9.45 -2.03 10.71
C ASP A 3 -8.78 -2.43 9.40
N ILE A 4 -7.82 -3.36 9.48
CA ILE A 4 -7.07 -3.84 8.31
C ILE A 4 -7.70 -5.11 7.76
N TYR A 5 -8.05 -5.08 6.47
CA TYR A 5 -8.54 -6.24 5.74
C TYR A 5 -7.65 -6.55 4.55
N TYR A 6 -7.08 -7.76 4.52
CA TYR A 6 -6.22 -8.21 3.43
C TYR A 6 -6.96 -9.09 2.43
N GLN A 7 -6.92 -8.72 1.15
CA GLN A 7 -7.42 -9.59 0.08
C GLN A 7 -6.54 -10.84 -0.09
N LYS A 8 -7.12 -11.93 -0.60
CA LYS A 8 -6.37 -13.17 -0.87
C LYS A 8 -5.24 -12.96 -1.89
N ALA A 9 -5.48 -12.11 -2.90
CA ALA A 9 -4.47 -11.73 -3.89
C ALA A 9 -3.30 -10.98 -3.24
N PHE A 10 -3.61 -9.99 -2.39
CA PHE A 10 -2.62 -9.22 -1.65
C PHE A 10 -1.62 -10.10 -0.89
N LYS A 11 -2.10 -11.11 -0.15
CA LYS A 11 -1.21 -12.00 0.62
C LYS A 11 -0.19 -12.72 -0.27
N LYS A 12 -0.59 -13.13 -1.47
CA LYS A 12 0.30 -13.79 -2.44
C LYS A 12 1.30 -12.79 -3.03
N ASP A 13 0.83 -11.61 -3.40
CA ASP A 13 1.66 -10.57 -4.01
C ASP A 13 2.68 -10.00 -3.02
N PHE A 14 2.26 -9.79 -1.78
CA PHE A 14 3.13 -9.35 -0.68
C PHE A 14 4.24 -10.39 -0.43
N ALA A 15 3.90 -11.67 -0.32
CA ALA A 15 4.91 -12.72 -0.15
C ALA A 15 5.90 -12.78 -1.33
N LYS A 16 5.43 -12.52 -2.56
CA LYS A 16 6.29 -12.43 -3.75
C LYS A 16 7.20 -11.20 -3.71
N ALA A 17 6.71 -10.05 -3.24
CA ALA A 17 7.51 -8.83 -3.08
C ALA A 17 8.63 -9.04 -2.05
N ILE A 18 8.32 -9.62 -0.89
CA ILE A 18 9.33 -9.93 0.13
C ILE A 18 10.41 -10.89 -0.42
N LYS A 19 10.00 -11.93 -1.17
CA LYS A 19 10.95 -12.84 -1.83
C LYS A 19 11.85 -12.16 -2.87
N ARG A 20 11.43 -11.02 -3.43
CA ARG A 20 12.22 -10.20 -4.37
C ARG A 20 13.18 -9.23 -3.67
N GLY A 21 13.14 -9.15 -2.35
CA GLY A 21 13.99 -8.26 -1.55
C GLY A 21 13.34 -6.92 -1.18
N CYS A 22 12.04 -6.75 -1.41
CA CYS A 22 11.32 -5.57 -0.91
C CYS A 22 11.35 -5.53 0.62
N ASN A 23 11.59 -4.34 1.19
CA ASN A 23 11.73 -4.18 2.64
C ASN A 23 10.36 -4.11 3.34
N PRO A 24 9.94 -5.12 4.12
CA PRO A 24 8.63 -5.11 4.79
C PRO A 24 8.46 -3.96 5.79
N ALA A 25 9.55 -3.40 6.33
CA ALA A 25 9.47 -2.27 7.26
C ALA A 25 8.86 -1.02 6.61
N LEU A 26 9.21 -0.75 5.34
CA LEU A 26 8.66 0.40 4.60
C LEU A 26 7.14 0.26 4.37
N PHE A 27 6.68 -0.97 4.14
CA PHE A 27 5.25 -1.26 4.07
C PHE A 27 4.57 -1.00 5.41
N GLN A 28 5.17 -1.46 6.52
CA GLN A 28 4.60 -1.28 7.85
C GLN A 28 4.47 0.20 8.22
N GLU A 29 5.47 1.04 7.92
CA GLU A 29 5.40 2.49 8.15
C GLU A 29 4.18 3.12 7.46
N ILE A 30 3.93 2.75 6.20
CA ILE A 30 2.79 3.27 5.43
C ILE A 30 1.48 2.77 6.03
N VAL A 31 1.39 1.49 6.39
CA VAL A 31 0.18 0.93 7.02
C VAL A 31 -0.13 1.62 8.35
N ASP A 32 0.89 1.89 9.17
CA ASP A 32 0.71 2.56 10.46
C ASP A 32 0.15 3.98 10.28
N LEU A 33 0.64 4.73 9.29
CA LEU A 33 0.10 6.05 8.94
C LEU A 33 -1.36 5.95 8.46
N LEU A 34 -1.66 5.00 7.57
CA LEU A 34 -3.00 4.80 7.03
C LEU A 34 -4.00 4.43 8.12
N VAL A 35 -3.63 3.50 9.00
CA VAL A 35 -4.47 3.03 10.12
C VAL A 35 -4.77 4.15 11.11
N ARG A 36 -3.84 5.09 11.29
CA ARG A 36 -4.02 6.29 12.11
C ARG A 36 -4.77 7.41 11.42
N GLU A 37 -5.18 7.21 10.16
CA GLU A 37 -5.85 8.21 9.33
C GLU A 37 -4.97 9.46 9.11
N GLU A 38 -3.65 9.27 9.19
CA GLU A 38 -2.66 10.30 8.94
C GLU A 38 -2.40 10.43 7.43
N ARG A 39 -2.06 11.65 6.98
CA ARG A 39 -1.74 11.88 5.57
C ARG A 39 -0.38 11.27 5.24
N LEU A 40 -0.34 10.49 4.15
CA LEU A 40 0.90 9.98 3.62
C LEU A 40 1.78 11.14 3.13
N PRO A 41 3.08 11.17 3.49
CA PRO A 41 4.04 12.10 2.93
C PRO A 41 4.06 12.08 1.40
N GLN A 42 4.32 13.24 0.77
CA GLN A 42 4.28 13.38 -0.70
C GLN A 42 5.22 12.43 -1.44
N LYS A 43 6.32 11.98 -0.82
CA LYS A 43 7.26 11.00 -1.38
C LYS A 43 6.61 9.66 -1.76
N TYR A 44 5.48 9.32 -1.15
CA TYR A 44 4.74 8.09 -1.46
C TYR A 44 3.75 8.27 -2.63
N HIS A 45 3.64 9.46 -3.24
CA HIS A 45 2.83 9.71 -4.43
C HIS A 45 1.40 9.16 -4.34
N ASP A 46 0.76 9.29 -3.17
CA ASP A 46 -0.60 8.81 -2.94
C ASP A 46 -1.60 9.51 -3.88
N HIS A 47 -2.36 8.73 -4.65
CA HIS A 47 -3.36 9.25 -5.58
C HIS A 47 -4.54 8.29 -5.76
N ALA A 48 -5.69 8.84 -6.17
CA ALA A 48 -6.87 8.04 -6.46
C ALA A 48 -6.78 7.37 -7.83
N LEU A 49 -7.06 6.06 -7.88
CA LEU A 49 -7.11 5.31 -9.12
C LEU A 49 -8.42 5.56 -9.88
N ARG A 50 -8.38 5.36 -11.20
CA ARG A 50 -9.51 5.53 -12.13
C ARG A 50 -9.85 4.22 -12.83
N GLY A 51 -10.97 4.19 -13.56
CA GLY A 51 -11.40 3.00 -14.32
C GLY A 51 -11.84 1.84 -13.42
N THR A 52 -11.36 0.63 -13.71
CA THR A 52 -11.70 -0.60 -12.95
C THR A 52 -11.36 -0.48 -11.46
N TYR A 53 -10.37 0.33 -11.12
CA TYR A 53 -9.94 0.60 -9.73
C TYR A 53 -10.57 1.88 -9.15
N ARG A 54 -11.68 2.37 -9.70
CA ARG A 54 -12.38 3.53 -9.15
C ARG A 54 -12.74 3.30 -7.69
N GLY A 55 -12.33 4.23 -6.83
CA GLY A 55 -12.55 4.16 -5.38
C GLY A 55 -11.43 3.43 -4.62
N TYR A 56 -10.39 2.97 -5.32
CA TYR A 56 -9.12 2.60 -4.71
C TYR A 56 -8.12 3.75 -4.81
N ARG A 57 -7.11 3.69 -3.96
CA ARG A 57 -5.95 4.57 -3.95
C ARG A 57 -4.69 3.74 -4.20
N GLU A 58 -3.68 4.39 -4.77
CA GLU A 58 -2.35 3.82 -4.96
C GLU A 58 -1.30 4.73 -4.36
N CYS A 59 -0.32 4.15 -3.67
CA CYS A 59 0.89 4.83 -3.26
C CYS A 59 2.15 4.01 -3.58
N HIS A 60 3.27 4.69 -3.75
CA HIS A 60 4.57 4.12 -4.06
C HIS A 60 5.35 3.91 -2.77
N ILE A 61 5.53 2.66 -2.34
CA ILE A 61 6.44 2.31 -1.24
C ILE A 61 7.90 2.50 -1.69
N GLN A 62 8.19 2.09 -2.93
CA GLN A 62 9.43 2.30 -3.67
C GLN A 62 9.07 2.53 -5.16
N PRO A 63 10.01 2.96 -6.02
CA PRO A 63 9.71 3.23 -7.44
C PRO A 63 8.97 2.10 -8.16
N ASP A 64 9.37 0.85 -7.93
CA ASP A 64 8.75 -0.36 -8.53
C ASP A 64 7.90 -1.18 -7.53
N TRP A 65 7.52 -0.59 -6.40
CA TRP A 65 6.71 -1.26 -5.37
C TRP A 65 5.54 -0.40 -4.94
N LEU A 66 4.37 -0.76 -5.45
CA LEU A 66 3.10 -0.04 -5.26
C LEU A 66 2.20 -0.75 -4.24
N LEU A 67 1.46 0.03 -3.48
CA LEU A 67 0.38 -0.43 -2.62
C LEU A 67 -0.94 0.13 -3.13
N ILE A 68 -1.87 -0.76 -3.45
CA ILE A 68 -3.26 -0.41 -3.77
C ILE A 68 -4.12 -0.71 -2.53
N TYR A 69 -4.89 0.28 -2.08
CA TYR A 69 -5.73 0.19 -0.89
C TYR A 69 -7.05 0.95 -1.04
N LYS A 70 -7.97 0.76 -0.10
CA LYS A 70 -9.27 1.44 -0.02
C LYS A 70 -9.67 1.62 1.42
#